data_AF-A0A2V9W679-F1
#
_entry.id   AF-A0A2V9W679-F1
#
_cell.length_a   1.000
_cell.length_b   1.000
_cell.length_c   1.000
_cell.angle_alpha   90.00
_cell.angle_beta   90.00
_cell.angle_gamma   90.00
#
_symmetry.space_group_name_H-M   'P 1'
#
loop_
_entity.id
_entity.type
_entity.pdbx_description
1 polymer ?
#
loop_
_entity_poly.entity_id
_entity_poly.type
_entity_poly.pdbx_seq_one_letter_code
_entity_poly.pdbx_strand_id
1 'polypeptide(L)'
;MYEQYGADCVKHLRGMFAFAIWDRSKRRLFMARDRLGIKPLYYLYDGQTLLFGSEIKAILVYPGVKPEFNRSRLAEYLAFGYIAGAESMYAGVRKLLPGHTLTLEERGQLQISSYWDLDIRSDDEGRPREHYVRRYRELLEACVSSHLMSDVPLGVFLSGGLDSSAVAALTTKIRKEPIETFSVGYGEEAYSELPYARTIAGHLKSKHHEVQLSRDDFFQTLPRLIWHEDEPIAWPSSVALYFVARLARERVTVVLTGEGSDETLGGYTRYPWTLLN
;
A
#
# COMPACT_ATOMS: atom_id res chain seq x y z
N MET A 1 -18.58 8.89 -14.99
CA MET A 1 -17.18 8.57 -15.35
C MET A 1 -17.09 7.45 -16.38
N TYR A 2 -17.28 6.17 -16.03
CA TYR A 2 -17.19 5.07 -16.99
C TYR A 2 -18.18 5.20 -18.17
N GLU A 3 -19.42 5.63 -17.89
CA GLU A 3 -20.43 5.89 -18.94
C GLU A 3 -19.98 6.95 -19.96
N GLN A 4 -19.19 7.94 -19.52
CA GLN A 4 -18.76 9.07 -20.35
C GLN A 4 -17.43 8.80 -21.07
N TYR A 5 -16.49 8.15 -20.39
CA TYR A 5 -15.10 7.97 -20.87
C TYR A 5 -14.77 6.52 -21.21
N GLY A 6 -15.69 5.57 -21.00
CA GLY A 6 -15.42 4.14 -21.17
C GLY A 6 -14.23 3.67 -20.34
N ALA A 7 -13.38 2.83 -20.95
CA ALA A 7 -12.18 2.30 -20.30
C ALA A 7 -11.16 3.39 -19.94
N ASP A 8 -11.16 4.53 -20.65
CA ASP A 8 -10.25 5.64 -20.37
C ASP A 8 -10.62 6.41 -19.09
N CYS A 9 -11.74 6.09 -18.43
CA CYS A 9 -12.13 6.75 -17.18
C CYS A 9 -11.03 6.69 -16.11
N VAL A 10 -10.20 5.64 -16.11
CA VAL A 10 -9.08 5.44 -15.17
C VAL A 10 -8.01 6.53 -15.27
N LYS A 11 -7.84 7.16 -16.44
CA LYS A 11 -6.87 8.25 -16.65
C LYS A 11 -7.24 9.51 -15.86
N HIS A 12 -8.51 9.65 -15.51
CA HIS A 12 -9.04 10.78 -14.75
C HIS A 12 -9.13 10.50 -13.24
N LEU A 13 -8.81 9.29 -12.79
CA LEU A 13 -8.85 8.92 -11.37
C LEU A 13 -7.49 9.18 -10.72
N ARG A 14 -7.53 9.78 -9.53
CA ARG A 14 -6.38 9.91 -8.62
C ARG A 14 -6.79 9.37 -7.25
N GLY A 15 -6.18 8.27 -6.82
CA GLY A 15 -6.45 7.68 -5.52
C GLY A 15 -6.08 6.20 -5.48
N MET A 16 -6.45 5.55 -4.38
CA MET A 16 -6.22 4.13 -4.12
C MET A 16 -7.49 3.36 -4.48
N PHE A 17 -7.46 2.51 -5.49
CA PHE A 17 -8.67 1.84 -5.98
C PHE A 17 -8.38 0.51 -6.66
N ALA A 18 -9.35 -0.39 -6.52
CA ALA A 18 -9.53 -1.56 -7.36
C ALA A 18 -11.03 -1.74 -7.54
N PHE A 19 -11.51 -1.83 -8.78
CA PHE A 19 -12.94 -1.96 -9.05
C PHE A 19 -13.22 -2.86 -10.25
N ALA A 20 -14.47 -3.33 -10.33
CA ALA A 20 -15.01 -4.09 -11.46
C ALA A 20 -16.37 -3.50 -11.87
N ILE A 21 -16.60 -3.35 -13.17
CA ILE A 21 -17.82 -2.84 -13.77
C ILE A 21 -18.31 -3.86 -14.80
N TRP A 22 -19.52 -4.38 -14.61
CA TRP A 22 -20.22 -5.14 -15.64
C TRP A 22 -21.04 -4.20 -16.51
N ASP A 23 -20.57 -3.96 -17.73
CA ASP A 23 -21.30 -3.20 -18.74
C ASP A 23 -22.33 -4.12 -19.40
N ARG A 24 -23.58 -4.02 -18.95
CA ARG A 24 -24.70 -4.82 -19.46
C ARG A 24 -24.99 -4.57 -20.94
N SER A 25 -24.79 -3.33 -21.40
CA SER A 25 -25.09 -2.95 -22.78
C SER A 25 -24.11 -3.59 -23.78
N LYS A 26 -22.83 -3.67 -23.38
CA LYS A 26 -21.76 -4.26 -24.18
C LYS A 26 -21.46 -5.71 -23.82
N ARG A 27 -22.10 -6.25 -22.78
CA ARG A 27 -21.92 -7.61 -22.24
C ARG A 27 -20.43 -7.90 -21.95
N ARG A 28 -19.77 -6.97 -21.27
CA ARG A 28 -18.34 -7.09 -20.93
C ARG A 28 -18.05 -6.68 -19.49
N LEU A 29 -17.05 -7.31 -18.91
CA LEU A 29 -16.50 -6.92 -17.61
C LEU A 29 -15.28 -6.03 -17.82
N PHE A 30 -15.22 -4.90 -17.12
CA PHE A 30 -14.07 -4.03 -17.06
C PHE A 30 -13.58 -3.91 -15.62
N MET A 31 -12.30 -4.17 -15.40
CA MET A 31 -11.65 -4.06 -14.09
C MET A 31 -10.45 -3.12 -14.19
N ALA A 32 -10.15 -2.42 -13.11
CA ALA A 32 -8.99 -1.54 -13.04
C ALA A 32 -8.37 -1.57 -11.65
N ARG A 33 -7.04 -1.49 -11.61
CA ARG A 33 -6.24 -1.30 -10.40
C ARG A 33 -5.54 0.06 -10.46
N ASP A 34 -5.40 0.72 -9.33
CA ASP A 34 -4.76 2.03 -9.23
C ASP A 34 -3.30 2.02 -9.69
N ARG A 35 -2.76 3.21 -9.95
CA ARG A 35 -1.45 3.46 -10.57
C ARG A 35 -0.30 2.75 -9.85
N LEU A 36 -0.34 2.75 -8.52
CA LEU A 36 0.73 2.18 -7.68
C LEU A 36 0.37 0.78 -7.14
N GLY A 37 -0.86 0.32 -7.40
CA GLY A 37 -1.33 -0.97 -6.93
C GLY A 37 -1.58 -1.01 -5.42
N ILE A 38 -1.95 0.11 -4.81
CA ILE A 38 -2.20 0.20 -3.37
C ILE A 38 -3.33 -0.75 -2.95
N LYS A 39 -4.39 -0.83 -3.75
CA LYS A 39 -5.45 -1.82 -3.53
C LYS A 39 -5.13 -3.11 -4.28
N PRO A 40 -5.08 -4.27 -3.59
CA PRO A 40 -4.87 -5.55 -4.24
C PRO A 40 -6.05 -5.92 -5.14
N LEU A 41 -5.75 -6.59 -6.24
CA LEU A 41 -6.75 -7.15 -7.14
C LEU A 41 -6.18 -8.41 -7.80
N TYR A 42 -6.68 -9.55 -7.35
CA TYR A 42 -6.32 -10.87 -7.82
C TYR A 42 -7.41 -11.42 -8.75
N TYR A 43 -7.01 -12.28 -9.68
CA TYR A 43 -7.93 -12.96 -10.58
C TYR A 43 -7.42 -14.35 -10.99
N LEU A 44 -8.36 -15.23 -11.34
CA LEU A 44 -8.13 -16.53 -11.98
C LEU A 44 -9.08 -16.65 -13.16
N TYR A 45 -8.57 -17.04 -14.32
CA TYR A 45 -9.37 -17.24 -15.52
C TYR A 45 -9.03 -18.57 -16.19
N ASP A 46 -10.01 -19.45 -16.34
CA ASP A 46 -9.85 -20.78 -16.94
C ASP A 46 -10.27 -20.84 -18.43
N GLY A 47 -10.63 -19.70 -19.02
CA GLY A 47 -11.17 -19.61 -20.39
C GLY A 47 -12.70 -19.58 -20.46
N GLN A 48 -13.39 -19.86 -19.35
CA GLN A 48 -14.85 -19.82 -19.25
C GLN A 48 -15.32 -18.96 -18.07
N THR A 49 -14.67 -19.11 -16.92
CA THR A 49 -15.01 -18.48 -15.65
C THR A 49 -13.88 -17.56 -15.22
N LEU A 50 -14.22 -16.30 -14.95
CA LEU A 50 -13.32 -15.34 -14.31
C LEU A 50 -13.72 -15.15 -12.85
N LEU A 51 -12.81 -15.49 -11.96
CA LEU A 51 -12.89 -15.23 -10.53
C LEU A 51 -11.96 -14.06 -10.20
N PHE A 52 -12.39 -13.16 -9.33
CA PHE A 52 -11.54 -12.06 -8.88
C PHE A 52 -11.91 -11.60 -7.47
N GLY A 53 -10.95 -10.98 -6.79
CA GLY A 53 -11.14 -10.44 -5.45
C GLY A 53 -9.95 -9.60 -5.01
N SER A 54 -10.12 -8.84 -3.93
CA SER A 54 -9.01 -8.13 -3.28
C SER A 54 -8.09 -9.06 -2.48
N GLU A 55 -8.50 -10.31 -2.27
CA GLU A 55 -7.80 -11.30 -1.45
C GLU A 55 -7.84 -12.65 -2.18
N ILE A 56 -6.72 -13.40 -2.16
CA ILE A 56 -6.59 -14.67 -2.87
C ILE A 56 -7.56 -15.71 -2.30
N LYS A 57 -7.74 -15.73 -0.98
CA LYS A 57 -8.70 -16.62 -0.31
C LYS A 57 -10.15 -16.46 -0.79
N ALA A 58 -10.55 -15.30 -1.33
CA ALA A 58 -11.87 -15.13 -1.94
C ALA A 58 -12.03 -15.91 -3.26
N ILE A 59 -10.93 -16.16 -3.97
CA ILE A 59 -10.90 -17.00 -5.18
C ILE A 59 -10.86 -18.48 -4.79
N LEU A 60 -10.07 -18.83 -3.77
CA LEU A 60 -9.86 -20.23 -3.35
C LEU A 60 -11.11 -20.92 -2.79
N VAL A 61 -12.12 -20.17 -2.35
CA VAL A 61 -13.40 -20.75 -1.89
C VAL A 61 -14.31 -21.20 -3.03
N TYR A 62 -14.02 -20.84 -4.29
CA TYR A 62 -14.84 -21.23 -5.43
C TYR A 62 -14.71 -22.74 -5.71
N PRO A 63 -15.83 -23.47 -5.90
CA PRO A 63 -15.79 -24.90 -6.21
C PRO A 63 -14.94 -25.21 -7.44
N GLY A 64 -13.95 -26.08 -7.27
CA GLY A 64 -13.04 -26.51 -8.35
C GLY A 64 -11.70 -25.79 -8.37
N VAL A 65 -11.54 -24.67 -7.66
CA VAL A 65 -10.22 -24.07 -7.43
C VAL A 65 -9.52 -24.81 -6.30
N LYS A 66 -8.29 -25.25 -6.54
CA LYS A 66 -7.43 -25.86 -5.53
C LYS A 66 -6.33 -24.89 -5.12
N PRO A 67 -5.96 -24.82 -3.82
CA PRO A 67 -4.84 -24.01 -3.35
C PRO A 67 -3.50 -24.69 -3.70
N GLU A 68 -3.19 -24.81 -4.99
CA GLU A 68 -1.98 -25.44 -5.47
C GLU A 68 -0.79 -24.49 -5.36
N PHE A 69 0.30 -24.94 -4.75
CA PHE A 69 1.49 -24.13 -4.56
C PHE A 69 2.26 -23.93 -5.88
N ASN A 70 2.46 -22.67 -6.28
CA ASN A 70 3.25 -22.30 -7.46
C ASN A 70 4.75 -22.41 -7.16
N ARG A 71 5.28 -23.63 -7.24
CA ARG A 71 6.70 -23.93 -6.99
C ARG A 71 7.67 -23.10 -7.85
N SER A 72 7.25 -22.67 -9.04
CA SER A 72 8.12 -21.89 -9.94
C SER A 72 8.50 -20.53 -9.36
N ARG A 73 7.69 -19.99 -8.44
CA ARG A 73 7.91 -18.69 -7.80
C ARG A 73 8.70 -18.76 -6.50
N LEU A 74 8.93 -19.95 -5.96
CA LEU A 74 9.60 -20.11 -4.67
C LEU A 74 11.01 -19.53 -4.67
N ALA A 75 11.81 -19.79 -5.71
CA ALA A 75 13.18 -19.31 -5.80
C ALA A 75 13.24 -17.78 -5.81
N GLU A 76 12.34 -17.14 -6.55
CA GLU A 76 12.22 -15.68 -6.63
C GLU A 76 11.80 -15.08 -5.28
N TYR A 77 10.78 -15.67 -4.64
CA TYR A 77 10.33 -15.25 -3.32
C TYR A 77 11.43 -15.36 -2.26
N LEU A 78 12.19 -16.46 -2.25
CA LEU A 78 13.31 -16.64 -1.31
C LEU A 78 14.48 -15.68 -1.59
N ALA A 79 14.67 -15.26 -2.85
CA ALA A 79 15.73 -14.33 -3.23
C ALA A 79 15.39 -12.87 -2.89
N PHE A 80 14.13 -12.45 -3.07
CA PHE A 80 13.75 -11.04 -3.00
C PHE A 80 12.77 -10.69 -1.88
N GLY A 81 12.12 -11.68 -1.26
CA GLY A 81 11.02 -11.47 -0.32
C GLY A 81 9.68 -11.11 -0.97
N TYR A 82 9.60 -11.13 -2.31
CA TYR A 82 8.37 -10.88 -3.07
C TYR A 82 8.43 -11.56 -4.45
N ILE A 83 7.28 -11.66 -5.12
CA ILE A 83 7.18 -12.15 -6.50
C ILE A 83 6.91 -10.96 -7.43
N ALA A 84 7.82 -10.72 -8.37
CA ALA A 84 7.65 -9.70 -9.38
C ALA A 84 6.62 -10.13 -10.44
N GLY A 85 5.96 -9.14 -11.03
CA GLY A 85 4.98 -9.38 -12.08
C GLY A 85 3.64 -9.94 -11.56
N ALA A 86 2.94 -10.63 -12.45
CA ALA A 86 1.52 -10.94 -12.28
C ALA A 86 1.27 -12.27 -11.55
N GLU A 87 2.26 -13.12 -11.33
CA GLU A 87 2.05 -14.43 -10.68
C GLU A 87 2.00 -14.30 -9.15
N SER A 88 1.29 -15.23 -8.50
CA SER A 88 1.27 -15.41 -7.05
C SER A 88 1.86 -16.77 -6.65
N MET A 89 1.96 -17.02 -5.34
CA MET A 89 2.31 -18.32 -4.76
C MET A 89 1.24 -19.39 -4.97
N TYR A 90 0.07 -19.05 -5.52
CA TYR A 90 -0.99 -19.99 -5.87
C TYR A 90 -1.06 -20.17 -7.38
N ALA A 91 -0.94 -21.40 -7.85
CA ALA A 91 -0.96 -21.73 -9.27
C ALA A 91 -2.28 -21.26 -9.91
N GLY A 92 -2.18 -20.55 -11.03
CA GLY A 92 -3.32 -20.01 -11.76
C GLY A 92 -3.92 -18.72 -11.20
N VAL A 93 -3.61 -18.33 -9.95
CA VAL A 93 -4.03 -17.05 -9.38
C VAL A 93 -3.01 -15.97 -9.73
N ARG A 94 -3.49 -14.89 -10.35
CA ARG A 94 -2.67 -13.78 -10.83
C ARG A 94 -3.09 -12.46 -10.20
N LYS A 95 -2.15 -11.53 -10.07
CA LYS A 95 -2.34 -10.12 -9.71
C LYS A 95 -2.58 -9.30 -10.96
N LEU A 96 -3.62 -8.45 -10.99
CA LEU A 96 -3.66 -7.36 -11.97
C LEU A 96 -2.55 -6.37 -11.59
N LEU A 97 -1.65 -6.04 -12.51
CA LEU A 97 -0.51 -5.17 -12.22
C LEU A 97 -0.95 -3.73 -11.87
N PRO A 98 -0.14 -2.98 -11.10
CA PRO A 98 -0.35 -1.54 -10.89
C PRO A 98 -0.54 -0.81 -12.22
N GLY A 99 -1.47 0.15 -12.28
CA GLY A 99 -1.68 0.94 -13.50
C GLY A 99 -2.24 0.14 -14.69
N HIS A 100 -2.84 -1.03 -14.45
CA HIS A 100 -3.44 -1.86 -15.51
C HIS A 100 -4.96 -1.97 -15.39
N THR A 101 -5.59 -2.22 -16.55
CA THR A 101 -6.98 -2.63 -16.68
C THR A 101 -7.06 -4.05 -17.23
N LEU A 102 -8.18 -4.72 -16.93
CA LEU A 102 -8.55 -6.03 -17.48
C LEU A 102 -9.95 -5.92 -18.07
N THR A 103 -10.11 -6.30 -19.33
CA THR A 103 -11.41 -6.40 -19.99
C THR A 103 -11.68 -7.84 -20.38
N LEU A 104 -12.84 -8.37 -20.00
CA LEU A 104 -13.33 -9.67 -20.45
C LEU A 104 -14.57 -9.46 -21.30
N GLU A 105 -14.46 -9.79 -22.58
CA GLU A 105 -15.57 -9.76 -23.53
C GLU A 105 -16.42 -11.03 -23.42
N GLU A 106 -17.68 -10.96 -23.85
CA GLU A 106 -18.63 -12.09 -23.79
C GLU A 106 -18.10 -13.39 -24.39
N ARG A 107 -17.30 -13.30 -25.45
CA ARG A 107 -16.73 -14.47 -26.15
C ARG A 107 -15.53 -15.09 -25.41
N GLY A 108 -15.27 -14.68 -24.17
CA GLY A 108 -14.16 -15.17 -23.35
C GLY A 108 -12.81 -14.54 -23.69
N GLN A 109 -12.78 -13.47 -24.50
CA GLN A 109 -11.54 -12.78 -24.83
C GLN A 109 -11.14 -11.88 -23.66
N LEU A 110 -10.07 -12.26 -22.97
CA LEU A 110 -9.47 -11.48 -21.89
C LEU A 110 -8.34 -10.62 -22.45
N GLN A 111 -8.41 -9.32 -22.20
CA GLN A 111 -7.38 -8.35 -22.57
C GLN A 111 -6.90 -7.59 -21.34
N ILE A 112 -5.59 -7.41 -21.23
CA ILE A 112 -4.97 -6.60 -20.17
C ILE A 112 -4.23 -5.45 -20.86
N SER A 113 -4.34 -4.25 -20.31
CA SER A 113 -3.69 -3.06 -20.87
C SER A 113 -3.18 -2.15 -19.76
N SER A 114 -1.94 -1.69 -19.89
CA SER A 114 -1.41 -0.62 -19.05
C SER A 114 -2.02 0.70 -19.46
N TYR A 115 -2.50 1.47 -18.48
CA TYR A 115 -2.96 2.85 -18.68
C TYR A 115 -2.05 3.87 -17.99
N TRP A 116 -1.13 3.41 -17.16
CA TRP A 116 -0.18 4.25 -16.44
C TRP A 116 1.09 3.46 -16.13
N ASP A 117 2.23 4.12 -16.26
CA ASP A 117 3.52 3.66 -15.78
C ASP A 117 4.30 4.87 -15.23
N LEU A 118 5.31 4.61 -14.41
CA LEU A 118 6.16 5.66 -13.86
C LEU A 118 7.12 6.16 -14.93
N ASP A 119 7.03 7.46 -15.24
CA ASP A 119 8.00 8.11 -16.12
C ASP A 119 9.27 8.46 -15.33
N ILE A 120 10.35 7.71 -15.58
CA ILE A 120 11.64 7.87 -14.90
C ILE A 120 12.57 8.87 -15.59
N ARG A 121 12.10 9.60 -16.60
CA ARG A 121 12.91 10.62 -17.26
C ARG A 121 13.22 11.75 -16.29
N SER A 122 14.50 12.08 -16.14
CA SER A 122 14.93 13.22 -15.33
C SER A 122 14.55 14.52 -16.03
N ASP A 123 13.78 15.36 -15.34
CA ASP A 123 13.51 16.72 -15.74
C ASP A 123 14.71 17.62 -15.36
N ASP A 124 15.85 17.41 -16.02
CA ASP A 124 17.04 18.25 -15.79
C ASP A 124 16.92 19.56 -16.59
N GLU A 125 15.99 20.41 -16.14
CA GLU A 125 15.83 21.77 -16.66
C GLU A 125 16.87 22.75 -16.08
N GLY A 126 17.92 22.25 -15.40
CA GLY A 126 18.95 23.11 -14.79
C GLY A 126 18.42 24.02 -13.67
N ARG A 127 17.27 23.68 -13.06
CA ARG A 127 16.67 24.49 -11.99
C ARG A 127 17.48 24.41 -10.69
N PRO A 128 17.52 25.48 -9.89
CA PRO A 128 18.25 25.48 -8.62
C PRO A 128 17.60 24.55 -7.58
N ARG A 129 18.38 24.03 -6.64
CA ARG A 129 17.93 23.09 -5.60
C ARG A 129 16.69 23.59 -4.84
N GLU A 130 16.63 24.88 -4.56
CA GLU A 130 15.55 25.54 -3.83
C GLU A 130 14.20 25.42 -4.56
N HIS A 131 14.23 25.30 -5.89
CA HIS A 131 13.04 25.02 -6.68
C HIS A 131 12.45 23.65 -6.30
N TYR A 132 13.27 22.60 -6.33
CA TYR A 132 12.83 21.24 -6.04
C TYR A 132 12.40 21.06 -4.58
N VAL A 133 13.13 21.66 -3.62
CA VAL A 133 12.76 21.61 -2.20
C VAL A 133 11.39 22.24 -1.96
N ARG A 134 11.15 23.42 -2.55
CA ARG A 134 9.85 24.09 -2.45
C ARG A 134 8.75 23.27 -3.13
N ARG A 135 9.01 22.78 -4.34
CA ARG A 135 8.03 22.00 -5.11
C ARG A 135 7.65 20.71 -4.40
N TYR A 136 8.62 20.01 -3.83
CA TYR A 136 8.38 18.81 -3.04
C TYR A 136 7.51 19.12 -1.81
N ARG A 137 7.82 20.19 -1.07
CA ARG A 137 7.01 20.63 0.07
C ARG A 137 5.57 20.93 -0.33
N GLU A 138 5.36 21.68 -1.41
CA GLU A 138 4.01 21.99 -1.93
C GLU A 138 3.23 20.71 -2.30
N LEU A 139 3.89 19.77 -2.98
CA LEU A 139 3.27 18.49 -3.36
C LEU A 139 2.93 17.64 -2.14
N LEU A 140 3.83 17.56 -1.15
CA LEU A 140 3.60 16.83 0.08
C LEU A 140 2.47 17.45 0.90
N GLU A 141 2.46 18.77 1.06
CA GLU A 141 1.38 19.51 1.75
C GLU A 141 0.03 19.29 1.06
N ALA A 142 -0.01 19.37 -0.28
CA ALA A 142 -1.23 19.12 -1.05
C ALA A 142 -1.70 17.66 -0.93
N CYS A 143 -0.76 16.70 -0.92
CA CYS A 143 -1.05 15.29 -0.73
C CYS A 143 -1.68 15.03 0.64
N VAL A 144 -1.03 15.48 1.73
CA VAL A 144 -1.54 15.35 3.10
C VAL A 144 -2.91 16.01 3.20
N SER A 145 -3.06 17.26 2.75
CA SER A 145 -4.33 17.99 2.78
C SER A 145 -5.47 17.22 2.12
N SER A 146 -5.23 16.62 0.94
CA SER A 146 -6.24 15.83 0.23
C SER A 146 -6.70 14.56 0.96
N HIS A 147 -5.89 14.02 1.88
CA HIS A 147 -6.21 12.84 2.69
C HIS A 147 -6.82 13.19 4.05
N LEU A 148 -6.85 14.47 4.43
CA LEU A 148 -7.49 14.93 5.67
C LEU A 148 -8.99 15.21 5.53
N MET A 149 -9.49 15.25 4.29
CA MET A 149 -10.92 15.38 4.01
C MET A 149 -11.61 14.05 4.31
N SER A 150 -12.04 13.87 5.56
CA SER A 150 -12.66 12.65 6.08
C SER A 150 -13.79 12.98 7.04
N ASP A 151 -14.93 12.31 6.88
CA ASP A 151 -16.08 12.43 7.80
C ASP A 151 -15.91 11.58 9.07
N VAL A 152 -14.77 10.89 9.21
CA VAL A 152 -14.48 10.00 10.33
C VAL A 152 -13.19 10.41 11.04
N PRO A 153 -13.01 10.04 12.33
CA PRO A 153 -11.79 10.34 13.05
C PRO A 153 -10.55 9.77 12.38
N LEU A 154 -9.47 10.56 12.37
CA LEU A 154 -8.21 10.28 11.69
C LEU A 154 -7.03 10.46 12.63
N GLY A 155 -6.03 9.60 12.49
CA GLY A 155 -4.75 9.71 13.19
C GLY A 155 -3.55 9.50 12.27
N VAL A 156 -2.37 9.43 12.88
CA VAL A 156 -1.10 9.24 12.16
C VAL A 156 -0.28 8.15 12.84
N PHE A 157 0.26 7.21 12.07
CA PHE A 157 1.33 6.35 12.56
C PHE A 157 2.61 7.17 12.68
N LEU A 158 3.15 7.24 13.89
CA LEU A 158 4.32 8.01 14.21
C LEU A 158 5.47 7.06 14.53
N SER A 159 6.63 7.34 13.97
CA SER A 159 7.88 6.64 14.24
C SER A 159 8.95 7.66 14.65
N GLY A 160 10.18 7.20 14.90
CA GLY A 160 11.30 8.12 15.13
C GLY A 160 11.84 8.78 13.85
N GLY A 161 11.38 8.32 12.68
CA GLY A 161 11.89 8.72 11.38
C GLY A 161 11.38 10.05 10.86
N LEU A 162 12.06 10.57 9.83
CA LEU A 162 11.72 11.83 9.19
C LEU A 162 10.35 11.79 8.48
N ASP A 163 10.00 10.67 7.87
CA ASP A 163 8.83 10.56 6.99
C ASP A 163 7.52 10.67 7.76
N SER A 164 7.34 9.83 8.77
CA SER A 164 6.17 9.83 9.64
C SER A 164 6.07 11.15 10.42
N SER A 165 7.20 11.70 10.86
CA SER A 165 7.29 13.01 11.52
C SER A 165 6.83 14.15 10.62
N ALA A 166 7.23 14.15 9.35
CA ALA A 166 6.81 15.15 8.37
C ALA A 166 5.29 15.07 8.12
N VAL A 167 4.75 13.87 7.96
CA VAL A 167 3.30 13.66 7.80
C VAL A 167 2.54 14.12 9.04
N ALA A 168 3.00 13.79 10.25
CA ALA A 168 2.38 14.21 11.51
C ALA A 168 2.43 15.73 11.71
N ALA A 169 3.56 16.36 11.38
CA ALA A 169 3.74 17.81 11.48
C ALA A 169 2.81 18.56 10.51
N LEU A 170 2.72 18.10 9.26
CA LEU A 170 1.81 18.69 8.27
C LEU A 170 0.34 18.47 8.64
N THR A 171 -0.01 17.29 9.12
CA THR A 171 -1.35 16.98 9.62
C THR A 171 -1.74 17.93 10.75
N THR A 172 -0.85 18.13 11.73
CA THR A 172 -1.05 19.06 12.86
C THR A 172 -1.21 20.51 12.38
N LYS A 173 -0.33 20.96 11.47
CA LYS A 173 -0.38 22.30 10.87
C LYS A 173 -1.71 22.58 10.17
N ILE A 174 -2.24 21.61 9.42
CA ILE A 174 -3.46 21.76 8.63
C ILE A 174 -4.72 21.66 9.51
N ARG A 175 -4.78 20.68 10.42
CA ARG A 175 -5.95 20.44 11.28
C ARG A 175 -6.15 21.50 12.36
N LYS A 176 -5.07 22.14 12.84
CA LYS A 176 -5.10 23.16 13.91
C LYS A 176 -5.74 22.68 15.22
N GLU A 177 -5.80 21.38 15.44
CA GLU A 177 -6.27 20.72 16.65
C GLU A 177 -5.32 19.54 16.99
N PRO A 178 -5.28 19.10 18.26
CA PRO A 178 -4.45 17.94 18.64
C PRO A 178 -4.85 16.68 17.86
N ILE A 179 -3.89 16.11 17.15
CA ILE A 179 -4.07 14.87 16.38
C ILE A 179 -3.81 13.64 17.26
N GLU A 180 -4.44 12.51 16.94
CA GLU A 180 -4.11 11.21 17.53
C GLU A 180 -2.88 10.62 16.82
N THR A 181 -1.85 10.24 17.58
CA THR A 181 -0.64 9.60 17.04
C THR A 181 -0.41 8.25 17.69
N PHE A 182 0.06 7.28 16.90
CA PHE A 182 0.21 5.89 17.36
C PHE A 182 1.60 5.36 17.00
N SER A 183 2.26 4.74 17.96
CA SER A 183 3.56 4.12 17.77
C SER A 183 3.58 2.69 18.31
N VAL A 184 4.48 1.89 17.75
CA VAL A 184 4.78 0.54 18.22
C VAL A 184 6.27 0.44 18.53
N GLY A 185 6.60 -0.20 19.65
CA GLY A 185 7.96 -0.53 20.03
C GLY A 185 8.10 -2.00 20.36
N TYR A 186 9.33 -2.50 20.33
CA TYR A 186 9.67 -3.84 20.82
C TYR A 186 10.07 -3.76 22.29
N GLY A 187 9.94 -4.86 23.02
CA GLY A 187 10.30 -4.93 24.45
C GLY A 187 11.79 -4.69 24.75
N GLU A 188 12.67 -4.71 23.75
CA GLU A 188 14.09 -4.40 23.90
C GLU A 188 14.34 -2.89 23.71
N GLU A 189 14.57 -2.17 24.81
CA GLU A 189 14.76 -0.71 24.82
C GLU A 189 15.83 -0.20 23.84
N ALA A 190 16.89 -0.98 23.61
CA ALA A 190 17.99 -0.61 22.71
C ALA A 190 17.57 -0.47 21.23
N TYR A 191 16.44 -1.07 20.84
CA TYR A 191 15.91 -1.04 19.47
C TYR A 191 14.55 -0.33 19.39
N SER A 192 14.13 0.36 20.46
CA SER A 192 12.84 1.02 20.52
C SER A 192 12.88 2.43 19.94
N GLU A 193 12.06 2.69 18.93
CA GLU A 193 11.88 4.05 18.38
C GLU A 193 10.95 4.93 19.23
N LEU A 194 10.33 4.37 20.28
CA LEU A 194 9.36 5.08 21.13
C LEU A 194 9.91 6.37 21.75
N PRO A 195 11.16 6.45 22.25
CA PRO A 195 11.70 7.71 22.78
C PRO A 195 11.71 8.84 21.74
N TYR A 196 12.04 8.53 20.49
CA TYR A 196 12.01 9.51 19.40
C TYR A 196 10.57 9.91 19.04
N ALA A 197 9.66 8.93 18.94
CA ALA A 197 8.25 9.20 18.71
C ALA A 197 7.64 10.11 19.79
N ARG A 198 7.96 9.87 21.08
CA ARG A 198 7.56 10.74 22.20
C ARG A 198 8.07 12.17 22.07
N THR A 199 9.31 12.32 21.63
CA THR A 199 9.92 13.65 21.41
C THR A 199 9.13 14.43 20.37
N ILE A 200 8.81 13.80 19.24
CA ILE A 200 8.01 14.40 18.17
C ILE A 200 6.58 14.66 18.63
N ALA A 201 5.94 13.69 19.29
CA ALA A 201 4.59 13.82 19.81
C ALA A 201 4.46 14.98 20.81
N GLY A 202 5.45 15.17 21.67
CA GLY A 202 5.53 16.29 22.62
C GLY A 202 5.71 17.63 21.90
N HIS A 203 6.57 17.69 20.88
CA HIS A 203 6.74 18.87 20.04
C HIS A 203 5.43 19.27 19.34
N LEU A 204 4.70 18.30 18.81
CA LEU A 204 3.42 18.49 18.11
C LEU A 204 2.23 18.68 19.07
N LYS A 205 2.41 18.42 20.37
CA LYS A 205 1.32 18.38 21.37
C LYS A 205 0.18 17.44 20.95
N SER A 206 0.53 16.31 20.34
CA SER A 206 -0.41 15.27 19.89
C SER A 206 -0.91 14.40 21.05
N LYS A 207 -2.06 13.77 20.88
CA LYS A 207 -2.56 12.72 21.77
C LYS A 207 -1.88 11.40 21.39
N HIS A 208 -0.80 11.08 22.09
CA HIS A 208 0.08 9.98 21.74
C HIS A 208 -0.28 8.68 22.44
N HIS A 209 -0.30 7.59 21.68
CA HIS A 209 -0.55 6.24 22.18
C HIS A 209 0.53 5.29 21.69
N GLU A 210 0.92 4.36 22.55
CA GLU A 210 1.98 3.42 22.27
C GLU A 210 1.52 2.00 22.58
N VAL A 211 2.00 1.05 21.79
CA VAL A 211 1.91 -0.38 22.08
C VAL A 211 3.30 -0.98 22.08
N GLN A 212 3.57 -1.83 23.07
CA GLN A 212 4.80 -2.62 23.11
C GLN A 212 4.49 -4.04 22.66
N LEU A 213 5.33 -4.55 21.75
CA LEU A 213 5.23 -5.89 21.23
C LEU A 213 6.21 -6.80 21.99
N SER A 214 5.68 -7.81 22.66
CA SER A 214 6.51 -8.86 23.24
C SER A 214 6.90 -9.91 22.18
N ARG A 215 7.90 -10.72 22.51
CA ARG A 215 8.29 -11.87 21.68
C ARG A 215 7.11 -12.85 21.50
N ASP A 216 6.36 -13.10 22.56
CA ASP A 216 5.25 -14.06 22.52
C ASP A 216 4.11 -13.52 21.66
N ASP A 217 3.78 -12.23 21.79
CA ASP A 217 2.81 -11.56 20.93
C ASP A 217 3.17 -11.70 19.45
N PHE A 218 4.47 -11.55 19.12
CA PHE A 218 4.97 -11.68 17.76
C PHE A 218 4.67 -13.07 17.20
N PHE A 219 5.14 -14.13 17.85
CA PHE A 219 5.00 -15.50 17.34
C PHE A 219 3.54 -16.00 17.34
N GLN A 220 2.74 -15.60 18.33
CA GLN A 220 1.33 -16.00 18.40
C GLN A 220 0.47 -15.34 17.31
N THR A 221 0.89 -14.16 16.82
CA THR A 221 0.13 -13.42 15.80
C THR A 221 0.44 -13.87 14.38
N LEU A 222 1.60 -14.49 14.15
CA LEU A 222 2.05 -14.90 12.81
C LEU A 222 1.01 -15.70 12.00
N PRO A 223 0.37 -16.77 12.53
CA PRO A 223 -0.60 -17.54 11.75
C PRO A 223 -1.79 -16.69 11.27
N ARG A 224 -2.24 -15.74 12.10
CA ARG A 224 -3.33 -14.83 11.76
C ARG A 224 -2.91 -13.84 10.68
N LEU A 225 -1.68 -13.33 10.75
CA LEU A 225 -1.19 -12.38 9.75
C LEU A 225 -0.93 -13.04 8.41
N ILE A 226 -0.37 -14.25 8.39
CA ILE A 226 -0.24 -15.04 7.16
C ILE A 226 -1.61 -15.24 6.51
N TRP A 227 -2.66 -15.48 7.29
CA TRP A 227 -4.03 -15.57 6.77
C TRP A 227 -4.55 -14.24 6.18
N HIS A 228 -4.23 -13.10 6.81
CA HIS A 228 -4.62 -11.78 6.30
C HIS A 228 -3.84 -11.38 5.03
N GLU A 229 -2.55 -11.69 4.96
CA GLU A 229 -1.65 -11.37 3.84
C GLU A 229 -1.79 -12.35 2.65
N ASP A 230 -2.50 -13.48 2.82
CA ASP A 230 -2.69 -14.58 1.87
C ASP A 230 -1.41 -15.32 1.42
N GLU A 231 -0.24 -14.70 1.56
CA GLU A 231 1.09 -15.22 1.21
C GLU A 231 2.04 -15.13 2.43
N PRO A 232 3.21 -15.81 2.42
CA PRO A 232 4.11 -15.78 3.55
C PRO A 232 4.63 -14.36 3.85
N ILE A 233 4.80 -14.05 5.14
CA ILE A 233 5.30 -12.75 5.60
C ILE A 233 6.81 -12.67 5.31
N ALA A 234 7.19 -11.72 4.47
CA ALA A 234 8.60 -11.42 4.19
C ALA A 234 9.19 -10.37 5.15
N TRP A 235 8.36 -9.45 5.65
CA TRP A 235 8.79 -8.33 6.46
C TRP A 235 8.24 -8.45 7.89
N PRO A 236 9.10 -8.65 8.92
CA PRO A 236 8.65 -8.72 10.31
C PRO A 236 7.89 -7.48 10.78
N SER A 237 8.08 -6.33 10.13
CA SER A 237 7.36 -5.08 10.39
C SER A 237 5.85 -5.21 10.20
N SER A 238 5.35 -6.13 9.36
CA SER A 238 3.91 -6.41 9.24
C SER A 238 3.27 -6.78 10.58
N VAL A 239 4.02 -7.46 11.46
CA VAL A 239 3.54 -7.79 12.81
C VAL A 239 3.40 -6.53 13.64
N ALA A 240 4.43 -5.68 13.70
CA ALA A 240 4.37 -4.42 14.42
C ALA A 240 3.25 -3.51 13.89
N LEU A 241 3.09 -3.44 12.56
CA LEU A 241 2.03 -2.68 11.89
C LEU A 241 0.63 -3.15 12.30
N TYR A 242 0.42 -4.45 12.44
CA TYR A 242 -0.85 -4.99 12.92
C TYR A 242 -1.19 -4.52 14.34
N PHE A 243 -0.22 -4.51 15.25
CA PHE A 243 -0.46 -4.08 16.63
C PHE A 243 -0.74 -2.58 16.73
N VAL A 244 0.01 -1.73 16.01
CA VAL A 244 -0.28 -0.28 16.00
C VAL A 244 -1.60 0.03 15.30
N ALA A 245 -1.96 -0.72 14.24
CA ALA A 245 -3.26 -0.58 13.59
C ALA A 245 -4.41 -1.01 14.51
N ARG A 246 -4.22 -2.08 15.30
CA ARG A 246 -5.19 -2.53 16.31
C ARG A 246 -5.40 -1.46 17.38
N LEU A 247 -4.33 -0.86 17.89
CA LEU A 247 -4.39 0.27 18.84
C LEU A 247 -5.10 1.47 18.22
N ALA A 248 -4.74 1.85 16.99
CA ALA A 248 -5.36 2.98 16.31
C ALA A 248 -6.86 2.80 16.09
N ARG A 249 -7.30 1.57 15.78
CA ARG A 249 -8.71 1.24 15.55
C ARG A 249 -9.62 1.53 16.75
N GLU A 250 -9.08 1.59 17.96
CA GLU A 250 -9.83 1.95 19.18
C GLU A 250 -10.22 3.43 19.21
N ARG A 251 -9.59 4.28 18.38
CA ARG A 251 -9.72 5.75 18.43
C ARG A 251 -10.08 6.37 17.09
N VAL A 252 -9.52 5.83 16.01
CA VAL A 252 -9.62 6.41 14.67
C VAL A 252 -10.03 5.36 13.63
N THR A 253 -10.67 5.83 12.56
CA THR A 253 -11.08 4.99 11.43
C THR A 253 -10.04 5.03 10.31
N VAL A 254 -9.35 6.16 10.15
CA VAL A 254 -8.35 6.40 9.12
C VAL A 254 -7.00 6.73 9.76
N VAL A 255 -5.93 6.24 9.16
CA VAL A 255 -4.57 6.56 9.58
C VAL A 255 -3.74 6.99 8.37
N LEU A 256 -2.97 8.06 8.52
CA LEU A 256 -1.92 8.45 7.58
C LEU A 256 -0.58 7.83 8.00
N THR A 257 0.21 7.42 7.02
CA THR A 257 1.54 6.83 7.23
C THR A 257 2.58 7.59 6.39
N GLY A 258 3.86 7.44 6.76
CA GLY A 258 4.99 7.91 5.96
C GLY A 258 5.56 6.84 5.02
N GLU A 259 4.86 5.72 4.82
CA GLU A 259 5.34 4.61 3.98
C GLU A 259 5.44 5.03 2.50
N GLY A 260 6.42 4.49 1.78
CA GLY A 260 6.71 4.84 0.39
C GLY A 260 7.75 5.96 0.20
N SER A 261 8.15 6.62 1.29
CA SER A 261 9.12 7.72 1.23
C SER A 261 10.52 7.23 0.85
N ASP A 262 10.99 6.14 1.47
CA ASP A 262 12.31 5.56 1.20
C ASP A 262 12.49 5.12 -0.26
N GLU A 263 11.43 4.61 -0.91
CA GLU A 263 11.44 4.25 -2.32
C GLU A 263 11.60 5.47 -3.23
N THR A 264 10.97 6.59 -2.88
CA THR A 264 10.93 7.79 -3.74
C THR A 264 12.09 8.75 -3.49
N LEU A 265 12.61 8.80 -2.26
CA LEU A 265 13.72 9.68 -1.84
C LEU A 265 15.06 8.95 -1.71
N GLY A 266 15.04 7.64 -1.87
CA GLY A 266 16.22 6.80 -1.81
C GLY A 266 16.79 6.60 -0.40
N GLY A 267 15.93 6.53 0.61
CA GLY A 267 16.33 6.45 2.02
C GLY A 267 16.84 5.07 2.46
N TYR A 268 16.62 4.01 1.67
CA TYR A 268 17.22 2.71 1.94
C TYR A 268 18.74 2.77 1.80
N THR A 269 19.46 2.40 2.87
CA THR A 269 20.92 2.35 2.91
C THR A 269 21.53 1.58 1.75
N ARG A 270 20.85 0.54 1.26
CA ARG A 270 21.28 -0.25 0.09
C ARG A 270 21.44 0.58 -1.19
N TYR A 271 20.65 1.64 -1.41
CA TYR A 271 20.71 2.38 -2.68
C TYR A 271 22.01 3.14 -2.86
N PRO A 272 22.54 3.89 -1.87
CA PRO A 272 23.90 4.40 -1.92
C PRO A 272 24.94 3.32 -2.22
N TRP A 273 24.83 2.14 -1.61
CA TRP A 273 25.76 1.02 -1.88
C TRP A 273 25.66 0.52 -3.31
N THR A 274 24.47 0.47 -3.90
CA THR A 274 24.28 0.04 -5.29
C THR A 274 24.65 1.12 -6.31
N LEU A 275 24.46 2.40 -6.00
CA LEU A 275 24.80 3.52 -6.88
C LEU A 275 26.31 3.81 -6.94
N LEU A 276 27.07 3.37 -5.93
CA LEU A 276 28.52 3.53 -5.84
C LEU A 276 29.31 2.31 -6.35
N ASN A 277 28.62 1.25 -6.76
CA ASN A 277 29.21 0.09 -7.45
C ASN A 277 28.87 0.13 -8.95
#